data_AF-Q0C706-F1
#
_entry.id   AF-Q0C706-F1
#
_cell.length_a   1.000
_cell.length_b   1.000
_cell.length_c   1.000
_cell.angle_alpha   90.00
_cell.angle_beta   90.00
_cell.angle_gamma   90.00
#
_symmetry.space_group_name_H-M   'P 1'
#
loop_
_entity.id
_entity.type
_entity.pdbx_description
1 polymer ?
#
loop_
_entity_poly.entity_id
_entity_poly.type
_entity_poly.pdbx_seq_one_letter_code
_entity_poly.pdbx_strand_id
1 'polypeptide(L)'
;MKGLSISSVWKVLKWLPPFLLRRIFTKQRMAELVLIDVRPRYEYATVNLGEVASFDFWLQIINLSPFNIELDRAELRFWCGGTILNAATLKKLPLTSGQIAEMHISENIPDGHAAQIARHTDNHQSAIEMDMEFNCKLHDFAKSTGHLGGVRPAFLNQQTRMHNQAN
;
A
#
# COMPACT_ATOMS: atom_id res chain seq x y z
N MET A 1 -7.67 0.42 -37.52
CA MET A 1 -6.26 0.67 -37.12
C MET A 1 -5.90 -0.31 -36.02
N LYS A 2 -4.91 -1.20 -36.23
CA LYS A 2 -4.46 -2.15 -35.19
C LYS A 2 -3.79 -1.35 -34.08
N GLY A 3 -4.40 -1.32 -32.89
CA GLY A 3 -3.79 -0.69 -31.72
C GLY A 3 -2.49 -1.39 -31.38
N LEU A 4 -1.38 -0.64 -31.36
CA LEU A 4 -0.11 -1.13 -30.83
C LEU A 4 -0.34 -1.51 -29.36
N SER A 5 0.06 -2.72 -28.96
CA SER A 5 0.02 -3.07 -27.54
C SER A 5 0.92 -2.11 -26.76
N ILE A 6 0.51 -1.74 -25.55
CA ILE A 6 1.30 -0.90 -24.62
C ILE A 6 2.72 -1.47 -24.46
N SER A 7 2.84 -2.80 -24.43
CA SER A 7 4.14 -3.50 -24.38
C SER A 7 5.04 -3.23 -25.60
N SER A 8 4.48 -3.05 -26.79
CA SER A 8 5.25 -2.77 -28.02
C SER A 8 5.73 -1.32 -28.06
N VAL A 9 4.91 -0.38 -27.61
CA VAL A 9 5.29 1.04 -27.48
C VAL A 9 6.47 1.18 -26.50
N TRP A 10 6.43 0.45 -25.38
CA TRP A 10 7.51 0.47 -24.40
C TRP A 10 8.84 -0.08 -24.91
N LYS A 11 8.83 -1.09 -25.80
CA LYS A 11 10.07 -1.61 -26.40
C LYS A 11 10.80 -0.54 -27.22
N VAL A 12 10.05 0.23 -28.01
CA VAL A 12 10.63 1.31 -28.84
C VAL A 12 11.15 2.44 -27.95
N LEU A 13 10.38 2.85 -26.94
CA LEU A 13 10.81 3.91 -26.01
C LEU A 13 12.09 3.56 -25.26
N LYS A 14 12.28 2.29 -24.85
CA LYS A 14 13.50 1.86 -24.12
C LYS A 14 14.80 1.99 -24.91
N TRP A 15 14.74 2.04 -26.24
CA TRP A 15 15.92 2.18 -27.10
C TRP A 15 16.48 3.59 -27.12
N LEU A 16 15.72 4.58 -26.65
CA LEU A 16 16.17 5.97 -26.60
C LEU A 16 17.37 6.14 -25.64
N PRO A 17 18.29 7.06 -25.95
CA PRO A 17 19.38 7.43 -25.05
C PRO A 17 18.91 7.82 -23.64
N PRO A 18 19.67 7.52 -22.57
CA PRO A 18 19.26 7.77 -21.19
C PRO A 18 18.88 9.22 -20.87
N PHE A 19 19.54 10.20 -21.50
CA PHE A 19 19.23 11.62 -21.26
C PHE A 19 17.83 12.01 -21.80
N LEU A 20 17.40 11.44 -22.92
CA LEU A 20 16.03 11.63 -23.43
C LEU A 20 15.02 10.91 -22.53
N LEU A 21 15.35 9.69 -22.11
CA LEU A 21 14.51 8.91 -21.19
C LEU A 21 14.27 9.65 -19.87
N ARG A 22 15.32 10.20 -19.25
CA ARG A 22 15.20 11.00 -18.02
C ARG A 22 14.35 12.25 -18.19
N ARG A 23 14.31 12.83 -19.40
CA ARG A 23 13.46 13.99 -19.70
C ARG A 23 12.00 13.62 -19.90
N ILE A 24 11.72 12.45 -20.49
CA ILE A 24 10.35 11.96 -20.75
C ILE A 24 9.73 11.36 -19.48
N PHE A 25 10.51 10.59 -18.72
CA PHE A 25 10.12 9.88 -17.51
C PHE A 25 10.67 10.57 -16.28
N THR A 26 10.11 11.73 -15.97
CA THR A 26 10.42 12.46 -14.74
C THR A 26 10.02 11.64 -13.50
N LYS A 27 10.54 12.00 -12.32
CA LYS A 27 10.19 11.36 -11.04
C LYS A 27 8.67 11.29 -10.81
N GLN A 28 7.97 12.40 -11.08
CA GLN A 28 6.52 12.47 -10.96
C GLN A 28 5.83 11.50 -11.92
N ARG A 29 6.26 11.46 -13.19
CA ARG A 29 5.70 10.53 -14.17
C ARG A 29 5.96 9.07 -13.80
N MET A 30 7.11 8.77 -13.23
CA MET A 30 7.41 7.43 -12.70
C MET A 30 6.44 7.06 -11.56
N ALA A 31 6.17 7.99 -10.64
CA ALA A 31 5.19 7.78 -9.57
C ALA A 31 3.75 7.58 -10.10
N GLU A 32 3.34 8.30 -11.15
CA GLU A 32 2.04 8.11 -11.81
C GLU A 32 1.92 6.74 -12.49
N LEU A 33 3.03 6.16 -12.95
CA LEU A 33 3.10 4.85 -13.59
C LEU A 33 3.23 3.68 -12.60
N VAL A 34 3.19 3.94 -11.30
CA VAL A 34 3.04 2.90 -10.28
C VAL A 34 1.63 3.01 -9.74
N LEU A 35 0.82 1.95 -9.78
CA LEU A 35 -0.46 1.92 -9.09
C LEU A 35 -0.32 1.15 -7.79
N ILE A 36 -0.97 1.65 -6.74
CA ILE A 36 -1.04 1.02 -5.43
C ILE A 36 -2.52 0.95 -5.10
N ASP A 37 -2.98 -0.23 -4.75
CA ASP A 37 -4.36 -0.45 -4.33
C ASP A 37 -4.41 -1.53 -3.25
N VAL A 38 -5.56 -1.64 -2.60
CA VAL A 38 -5.89 -2.72 -1.68
C VAL A 38 -6.19 -3.98 -2.49
N ARG A 39 -5.83 -5.16 -1.96
CA ARG A 39 -6.04 -6.42 -2.67
C ARG A 39 -7.54 -6.63 -2.99
N PRO A 40 -7.91 -6.92 -4.25
CA PRO A 40 -9.32 -6.96 -4.68
C PRO A 40 -10.11 -8.21 -4.25
N ARG A 41 -9.53 -9.12 -3.45
CA ARG A 41 -10.19 -10.38 -3.04
C ARG A 41 -9.84 -10.74 -1.58
N TYR A 42 -10.83 -11.27 -0.85
CA TYR A 42 -10.77 -11.70 0.56
C TYR A 42 -10.58 -10.55 1.57
N GLU A 43 -10.38 -10.90 2.85
CA GLU A 43 -10.05 -10.00 3.96
C GLU A 43 -8.69 -9.33 3.71
N TYR A 44 -8.70 -8.29 2.88
CA TYR A 44 -7.53 -7.49 2.53
C TYR A 44 -7.03 -6.63 3.69
N ALA A 45 -7.85 -6.51 4.73
CA ALA A 45 -7.61 -5.75 5.94
C ALA A 45 -8.23 -6.54 7.10
N THR A 46 -7.43 -6.97 8.06
CA THR A 46 -7.91 -7.60 9.29
C THR A 46 -7.39 -6.83 10.49
N VAL A 47 -8.23 -6.72 11.52
CA VAL A 47 -7.87 -6.10 12.79
C VAL A 47 -8.22 -7.10 13.89
N ASN A 48 -7.20 -7.71 14.47
CA ASN A 48 -7.35 -8.61 15.59
C ASN A 48 -7.29 -7.81 16.89
N LEU A 49 -8.38 -7.82 17.64
CA LEU A 49 -8.51 -7.14 18.93
C LEU A 49 -8.36 -8.13 20.10
N GLY A 50 -7.60 -9.21 19.92
CA GLY A 50 -7.29 -10.16 21.00
C GLY A 50 -6.37 -9.60 22.08
N GLU A 51 -5.81 -10.49 22.90
CA GLU A 51 -4.81 -10.14 23.93
C GLU A 51 -3.57 -9.52 23.32
N VAL A 52 -3.08 -10.10 22.22
CA VAL A 52 -2.05 -9.50 21.36
C VAL A 52 -2.76 -8.90 20.16
N ALA A 53 -3.15 -7.64 20.28
CA ALA A 53 -3.86 -6.94 19.23
C ALA A 53 -2.92 -6.64 18.05
N SER A 54 -3.40 -6.85 16.82
CA SER A 54 -2.62 -6.66 15.60
C SER A 54 -3.52 -6.24 14.45
N PHE A 55 -2.92 -5.71 13.40
CA PHE A 55 -3.60 -5.52 12.11
C PHE A 55 -2.78 -6.11 10.98
N ASP A 56 -3.46 -6.50 9.91
CA ASP A 56 -2.83 -7.00 8.69
C ASP A 56 -3.47 -6.36 7.47
N PHE A 57 -2.61 -5.95 6.52
CA PHE A 57 -3.00 -5.43 5.22
C PHE A 57 -2.34 -6.18 4.08
N TRP A 58 -3.13 -6.51 3.07
CA TRP A 58 -2.66 -7.00 1.80
C TRP A 58 -2.87 -5.93 0.73
N LEU A 59 -1.75 -5.52 0.14
CA LEU A 59 -1.68 -4.44 -0.83
C LEU A 59 -1.21 -4.99 -2.17
N GLN A 60 -1.68 -4.39 -3.24
CA GLN A 60 -1.29 -4.70 -4.61
C GLN A 60 -0.55 -3.51 -5.20
N ILE A 61 0.65 -3.76 -5.70
CA ILE A 61 1.50 -2.77 -6.37
C ILE A 61 1.64 -3.19 -7.83
N ILE A 62 1.32 -2.29 -8.76
CA ILE A 62 1.38 -2.55 -10.20
C ILE A 62 2.37 -1.58 -10.83
N ASN A 63 3.41 -2.12 -11.45
CA ASN A 63 4.37 -1.33 -12.21
C ASN A 63 3.92 -1.20 -13.67
N LEU A 64 3.31 -0.08 -14.04
CA LEU A 64 2.94 0.24 -15.43
C LEU A 64 4.07 0.90 -16.21
N SER A 65 5.18 1.23 -15.55
CA SER A 65 6.31 1.86 -16.20
C SER A 65 7.01 0.86 -17.13
N PRO A 66 7.72 1.33 -18.17
CA PRO A 66 8.58 0.47 -18.95
C PRO A 66 9.78 -0.04 -18.13
N PHE A 67 10.14 0.56 -16.99
CA PHE A 67 11.37 0.21 -16.29
C PHE A 67 11.12 -0.80 -15.17
N ASN A 68 12.14 -1.60 -14.87
CA ASN A 68 12.14 -2.34 -13.61
C ASN A 68 12.37 -1.31 -12.50
N ILE A 69 11.53 -1.39 -11.47
CA ILE A 69 11.60 -0.56 -10.28
C ILE A 69 11.82 -1.48 -9.07
N GLU A 70 12.38 -0.95 -8.00
CA GLU A 70 12.52 -1.63 -6.73
C GLU A 70 11.87 -0.77 -5.66
N LEU A 71 10.90 -1.31 -4.94
CA LEU A 71 10.41 -0.69 -3.71
C LEU A 71 11.49 -0.85 -2.65
N ASP A 72 11.89 0.23 -2.00
CA ASP A 72 12.93 0.22 -0.96
C ASP A 72 12.31 0.34 0.44
N ARG A 73 11.35 1.28 0.58
CA ARG A 73 10.63 1.57 1.82
C ARG A 73 9.16 1.81 1.54
N ALA A 74 8.29 1.34 2.44
CA ALA A 74 6.91 1.75 2.52
C ALA A 74 6.51 2.07 3.95
N GLU A 75 5.85 3.20 4.14
CA GLU A 75 5.22 3.64 5.37
C GLU A 75 3.71 3.65 5.16
N LEU A 76 2.97 3.07 6.11
CA LEU A 76 1.53 2.94 6.09
C LEU A 76 0.96 3.59 7.33
N ARG A 77 -0.03 4.44 7.13
CA ARG A 77 -0.88 5.03 8.16
C ARG A 77 -2.28 4.45 7.96
N PHE A 78 -2.85 3.91 9.01
CA PHE A 78 -4.17 3.28 8.99
C PHE A 78 -5.08 3.96 10.01
N TRP A 79 -6.12 4.62 9.51
CA TRP A 79 -7.15 5.25 10.30
C TRP A 79 -8.24 4.24 10.60
N CYS A 80 -8.42 3.95 11.89
CA CYS A 80 -9.40 2.98 12.36
C CYS A 80 -9.76 3.30 13.80
N GLY A 81 -11.01 3.18 14.22
CA GLY A 81 -11.29 3.36 15.65
C GLY A 81 -11.25 4.80 16.17
N GLY A 82 -11.09 5.80 15.29
CA GLY A 82 -10.67 7.14 15.69
C GLY A 82 -9.21 7.23 16.16
N THR A 83 -8.39 6.22 15.86
CA THR A 83 -6.94 6.23 16.08
C THR A 83 -6.19 6.03 14.75
N ILE A 84 -4.89 6.34 14.76
CA ILE A 84 -3.98 6.17 13.63
C ILE A 84 -2.95 5.10 14.03
N LEU A 85 -2.90 4.03 13.26
CA LEU A 85 -1.94 2.95 13.39
C LEU A 85 -0.86 3.14 12.33
N ASN A 86 0.40 3.15 12.74
CA ASN A 86 1.54 3.34 11.84
C ASN A 86 2.27 2.01 11.68
N ALA A 87 2.60 1.66 10.44
CA ALA A 87 3.50 0.57 10.11
C ALA A 87 4.55 1.06 9.12
N ALA A 88 5.75 0.51 9.23
CA ALA A 88 6.81 0.74 8.26
C ALA A 88 7.42 -0.59 7.85
N THR A 89 7.64 -0.78 6.56
CA THR A 89 8.34 -1.94 6.04
C THR A 89 9.54 -1.48 5.20
N LEU A 90 10.72 -1.98 5.58
CA LEU A 90 11.97 -1.83 4.85
C LEU A 90 12.18 -3.13 4.09
N LYS A 91 11.54 -3.24 2.93
CA LYS A 91 11.59 -4.46 2.11
C LYS A 91 11.92 -4.09 0.67
N LYS A 92 13.08 -4.58 0.21
CA LYS A 92 13.47 -4.53 -1.19
C LYS A 92 12.61 -5.48 -2.00
N LEU A 93 11.63 -4.93 -2.72
CA LEU A 93 10.75 -5.69 -3.59
C LEU A 93 10.98 -5.25 -5.04
N PRO A 94 11.67 -6.06 -5.87
CA PRO A 94 11.84 -5.76 -7.28
C PRO A 94 10.52 -6.01 -8.04
N LEU A 95 10.09 -5.02 -8.82
CA LEU A 95 8.94 -5.09 -9.72
C LEU A 95 9.40 -4.90 -11.17
N THR A 96 9.22 -5.93 -11.98
CA THR A 96 9.45 -5.84 -13.43
C THR A 96 8.35 -5.05 -14.12
N SER A 97 8.64 -4.55 -15.33
CA SER A 97 7.66 -3.79 -16.12
C SER A 97 6.40 -4.61 -16.41
N GLY A 98 5.24 -4.08 -16.06
CA GLY A 98 3.95 -4.74 -16.16
C GLY A 98 3.63 -5.71 -15.03
N GLN A 99 4.52 -5.89 -14.06
CA GLN A 99 4.30 -6.82 -12.94
C GLN A 99 3.29 -6.26 -11.95
N ILE A 100 2.49 -7.18 -11.44
CA ILE A 100 1.64 -7.02 -10.27
C ILE A 100 2.31 -7.77 -9.13
N ALA A 101 2.61 -7.09 -8.02
CA ALA A 101 3.17 -7.67 -6.82
C ALA A 101 2.22 -7.47 -5.64
N GLU A 102 2.25 -8.41 -4.70
CA GLU A 102 1.52 -8.31 -3.43
C GLU A 102 2.51 -7.96 -2.31
N MET A 103 2.07 -7.09 -1.39
CA MET A 103 2.82 -6.71 -0.20
C MET A 103 1.92 -6.92 1.02
N HIS A 104 2.43 -7.66 2.00
CA HIS A 104 1.78 -7.85 3.30
C HIS A 104 2.45 -6.93 4.33
N ILE A 105 1.63 -6.17 5.05
CA ILE A 105 2.04 -5.34 6.17
C ILE A 105 1.27 -5.85 7.39
N SER A 106 1.99 -6.14 8.47
CA SER A 106 1.43 -6.59 9.74
C SER A 106 2.16 -5.91 10.88
N GLU A 107 1.41 -5.38 11.84
CA GLU A 107 1.98 -4.74 13.02
C GLU A 107 1.09 -4.92 14.25
N ASN A 108 1.70 -4.80 15.42
CA ASN A 108 0.99 -4.84 16.69
C ASN A 108 0.25 -3.51 16.95
N ILE A 109 -0.94 -3.63 17.54
CA ILE A 109 -1.74 -2.48 17.98
C ILE A 109 -1.48 -2.26 19.47
N PRO A 110 -1.04 -1.04 19.88
CA PRO A 110 -0.94 -0.71 21.29
C PRO A 110 -2.28 -0.91 22.02
N ASP A 111 -2.24 -1.42 23.24
CA ASP A 111 -3.44 -1.84 23.97
C ASP A 111 -4.51 -0.73 24.10
N GLY A 112 -4.08 0.51 24.38
CA GLY A 112 -4.97 1.67 24.42
C GLY A 112 -5.67 1.96 23.09
N HIS A 113 -4.94 1.80 21.97
CA HIS A 113 -5.51 1.95 20.63
C HIS A 113 -6.51 0.83 20.34
N ALA A 114 -6.16 -0.42 20.66
CA ALA A 114 -7.05 -1.57 20.48
C ALA A 114 -8.34 -1.42 21.30
N ALA A 115 -8.24 -0.88 22.53
CA ALA A 115 -9.41 -0.57 23.36
C ALA A 115 -10.30 0.51 22.74
N GLN A 116 -9.71 1.58 22.22
CA GLN A 116 -10.43 2.65 21.55
C GLN A 116 -11.14 2.14 20.29
N ILE A 117 -10.46 1.34 19.47
CA ILE A 117 -11.00 0.72 18.26
C ILE A 117 -12.21 -0.15 18.61
N ALA A 118 -12.09 -1.03 19.62
CA ALA A 118 -13.16 -1.93 20.02
C ALA A 118 -14.46 -1.21 20.42
N ARG A 119 -14.37 0.00 20.97
CA ARG A 119 -15.52 0.80 21.44
C ARG A 119 -16.24 1.57 20.34
N HIS A 120 -15.61 1.77 19.19
CA HIS A 120 -16.12 2.69 18.17
C HIS A 120 -16.37 2.02 16.80
N THR A 121 -16.15 0.70 16.67
CA THR A 121 -16.29 -0.09 15.42
C THR A 121 -17.50 0.24 14.56
N ASP A 122 -18.63 0.56 15.19
CA ASP A 122 -19.92 0.73 14.53
C ASP A 122 -20.04 2.04 13.73
N ASN A 123 -19.09 2.96 13.89
CA ASN A 123 -19.13 4.32 13.31
C ASN A 123 -17.99 4.63 12.31
N HIS A 124 -17.30 3.63 11.75
CA HIS A 124 -16.01 3.91 11.11
C HIS A 124 -15.96 3.88 9.58
N GLN A 125 -15.63 5.06 9.05
CA GLN A 125 -14.84 5.17 7.83
C GLN A 125 -13.39 4.86 8.19
N SER A 126 -12.91 3.68 7.82
CA SER A 126 -11.49 3.40 7.84
C SER A 126 -10.84 3.86 6.54
N ALA A 127 -9.57 4.25 6.65
CA ALA A 127 -8.79 4.72 5.51
C ALA A 127 -7.33 4.34 5.67
N ILE A 128 -6.62 4.30 4.55
CA ILE A 128 -5.19 4.04 4.49
C ILE A 128 -4.51 5.18 3.73
N GLU A 129 -3.35 5.59 4.20
CA GLU A 129 -2.42 6.45 3.46
C GLU A 129 -1.08 5.76 3.48
N MET A 130 -0.41 5.79 2.34
CA MET A 130 0.88 5.14 2.21
C MET A 130 1.84 6.04 1.47
N ASP A 131 3.07 6.05 1.97
CA ASP A 131 4.20 6.74 1.40
C ASP A 131 5.26 5.69 1.06
N MET A 132 5.64 5.61 -0.21
CA MET A 132 6.58 4.61 -0.71
C MET A 132 7.75 5.26 -1.43
N GLU A 133 8.95 4.70 -1.25
CA GLU A 133 10.17 5.08 -1.95
C GLU A 133 10.59 3.98 -2.91
N PHE A 134 10.85 4.36 -4.16
CA PHE A 134 11.23 3.47 -5.24
C PHE A 134 12.53 3.90 -5.89
N ASN A 135 13.32 2.91 -6.28
CA ASN A 135 14.55 3.07 -7.04
C ASN A 135 14.38 2.49 -8.44
N CYS A 136 14.96 3.14 -9.45
CA CYS A 136 15.07 2.57 -10.79
C CYS A 136 16.30 3.12 -11.50
N LYS A 137 16.64 2.55 -12.67
CA LYS A 137 17.84 2.96 -13.44
C LYS A 137 17.87 4.45 -13.84
N LEU A 138 16.72 5.12 -13.85
CA LEU A 138 16.62 6.53 -14.26
C LEU A 138 16.69 7.47 -13.07
N HIS A 139 15.89 7.19 -12.04
CA HIS A 139 15.63 8.06 -10.90
C HIS A 139 15.23 7.24 -9.68
N ASP A 140 15.54 7.79 -8.51
CA ASP A 140 14.83 7.48 -7.27
C ASP A 140 13.64 8.44 -7.15
N PHE A 141 12.48 7.90 -6.78
CA PHE A 141 11.22 8.63 -6.74
C PHE A 141 10.32 8.11 -5.61
N ALA A 142 9.47 8.99 -5.10
CA ALA A 142 8.50 8.65 -4.07
C ALA A 142 7.08 8.64 -4.67
N LYS A 143 6.20 7.84 -4.08
CA LYS A 143 4.76 7.84 -4.37
C LYS A 143 3.98 7.85 -3.06
N SER A 144 3.07 8.81 -2.95
CA SER A 144 2.04 8.82 -1.91
C SER A 144 0.71 8.40 -2.52
N THR A 145 -0.06 7.56 -1.83
CA THR A 145 -1.43 7.21 -2.24
C THR A 145 -2.44 8.31 -1.92
N GLY A 146 -2.06 9.26 -1.07
CA GLY A 146 -3.05 10.11 -0.39
C GLY A 146 -4.04 9.25 0.41
N HIS A 147 -5.22 9.80 0.66
CA HIS A 147 -6.26 9.20 1.50
C HIS A 147 -7.10 8.16 0.75
N LEU A 148 -6.79 6.88 0.92
CA LEU A 148 -7.57 5.76 0.41
C LEU A 148 -8.68 5.42 1.40
N GLY A 149 -9.83 6.08 1.26
CA GLY A 149 -11.02 5.80 2.06
C GLY A 149 -11.78 4.55 1.62
N GLY A 150 -12.79 4.15 2.39
CA GLY A 150 -13.68 3.03 2.06
C GLY A 150 -13.09 1.64 2.38
N VAL A 151 -11.99 1.61 3.12
CA VAL A 151 -11.39 0.39 3.66
C VAL A 151 -12.35 -0.20 4.69
N ARG A 152 -12.67 -1.49 4.56
CA ARG A 152 -13.57 -2.20 5.49
C ARG A 152 -12.81 -3.35 6.14
N PRO A 153 -12.10 -3.10 7.26
CA PRO A 153 -11.38 -4.15 7.95
C PRO A 153 -12.34 -5.18 8.56
N ALA A 154 -11.96 -6.45 8.52
CA ALA A 154 -12.62 -7.49 9.30
C ALA A 154 -12.09 -7.44 10.74
N PHE A 155 -12.98 -7.26 11.71
CA PHE A 155 -12.61 -7.22 13.12
C PHE A 155 -12.74 -8.61 13.76
N LEU A 156 -11.65 -9.08 14.37
CA LEU A 156 -11.60 -10.34 15.10
C LEU A 156 -11.50 -10.07 16.61
N ASN A 157 -12.09 -10.94 17.43
CA ASN A 157 -12.03 -10.89 18.91
C ASN A 157 -12.54 -9.61 19.57
N GLN A 158 -13.32 -8.79 18.85
CA GLN A 158 -13.84 -7.53 19.36
C GLN A 158 -14.70 -7.71 20.62
N GLN A 159 -15.65 -8.65 20.60
CA GLN A 159 -16.57 -8.88 21.72
C GLN A 159 -15.83 -9.29 23.00
N THR A 160 -14.84 -10.16 22.86
CA THR A 160 -13.98 -10.61 23.97
C THR A 160 -13.28 -9.42 24.63
N ARG A 161 -12.75 -8.49 23.83
CA ARG A 161 -12.07 -7.30 24.36
C ARG A 161 -13.03 -6.32 25.02
N MET A 162 -14.23 -6.13 24.48
CA MET A 162 -15.25 -5.30 25.13
C MET A 162 -15.68 -5.86 26.49
N HIS A 163 -15.80 -7.19 26.60
CA HIS A 163 -16.14 -7.85 27.86
C HIS A 163 -15.04 -7.68 28.92
N ASN A 164 -13.77 -7.85 28.54
CA ASN A 164 -12.63 -7.73 29.46
C ASN A 164 -12.43 -6.30 30.00
N GLN A 165 -13.03 -5.29 29.38
CA GLN A 165 -12.95 -3.89 29.84
C GLN A 165 -14.09 -3.48 30.76
N ALA A 166 -15.13 -4.31 30.89
CA ALA A 166 -16.28 -4.04 31.76
C ALA A 166 -16.11 -4.60 33.18
N ASN A 167 -15.10 -5.46 33.38
CA ASN A 167 -14.69 -6.03 34.67
C ASN A 167 -13.51 -5.24 35.25
#